data_AF-A0A2T2NR71-F1
#
_entry.id   AF-A0A2T2NR71-F1
#
_cell.length_a   1.000
_cell.length_b   1.000
_cell.length_c   1.000
_cell.angle_alpha   90.00
_cell.angle_beta   90.00
_cell.angle_gamma   90.00
#
_symmetry.space_group_name_H-M   'P 1'
#
loop_
_entity.id
_entity.type
_entity.pdbx_description
1 polymer ?
#
loop_
_entity_poly.entity_id
_entity_poly.type
_entity_poly.pdbx_seq_one_letter_code
_entity_poly.pdbx_strand_id
1 'polypeptide(L)'
;RFLSYNVQMRILNPAFLPVLLRTIRATLFPNNSLGPPRQPPTDEEAQGIKRRCAATLLGLMPARVAAAFFASESRDVQLRQVEGLIECLDDAYLNKHLIFQIVELMVLRLVPELGERGVQELMDDRLG
;
A
#
# COMPACT_ATOMS: atom_id res chain seq x y z
N ARG A 1 -16.59 7.91 1.09
CA ARG A 1 -16.91 7.62 2.51
C ARG A 1 -16.97 6.13 2.83
N PHE A 2 -17.72 5.28 2.10
CA PHE A 2 -17.81 3.84 2.38
C PHE A 2 -16.48 3.07 2.32
N LEU A 3 -15.65 3.31 1.30
CA LEU A 3 -14.33 2.67 1.19
C LEU A 3 -13.42 3.06 2.37
N SER A 4 -13.26 4.36 2.61
CA SER A 4 -12.48 4.90 3.73
C SER A 4 -12.95 4.34 5.09
N TYR A 5 -14.27 4.25 5.30
CA TYR A 5 -14.84 3.65 6.50
C TYR A 5 -14.46 2.16 6.65
N ASN A 6 -14.57 1.37 5.58
CA ASN A 6 -14.19 -0.04 5.62
C ASN A 6 -12.69 -0.24 5.84
N VAL A 7 -11.85 0.60 5.23
CA VAL A 7 -10.40 0.61 5.46
C VAL A 7 -10.13 0.89 6.94
N GLN A 8 -10.73 1.94 7.51
CA GLN A 8 -10.53 2.30 8.91
C GLN A 8 -11.03 1.23 9.89
N MET A 9 -12.22 0.66 9.65
CA MET A 9 -12.84 -0.29 10.57
C MET A 9 -12.33 -1.72 10.46
N ARG A 10 -11.90 -2.16 9.26
CA ARG A 10 -11.53 -3.56 9.02
C ARG A 10 -10.04 -3.76 8.82
N ILE A 11 -9.39 -2.86 8.09
CA ILE A 11 -7.96 -3.00 7.74
C ILE A 11 -7.10 -2.35 8.82
N LEU A 12 -7.45 -1.12 9.23
CA LEU A 12 -6.68 -0.32 10.19
C LEU A 12 -7.19 -0.44 11.63
N ASN A 13 -7.93 -1.51 11.93
CA ASN A 13 -8.39 -1.75 13.30
C ASN A 13 -7.18 -2.14 14.17
N PRO A 14 -6.92 -1.39 15.26
CA PRO A 14 -5.74 -1.62 16.10
C PRO A 14 -5.72 -3.00 16.74
N ALA A 15 -6.87 -3.64 16.97
CA ALA A 15 -6.94 -4.98 17.55
C ALA A 15 -6.37 -6.07 16.62
N PHE A 16 -6.48 -5.90 15.30
CA PHE A 16 -6.01 -6.89 14.32
C PHE A 16 -4.60 -6.59 13.82
N LEU A 17 -4.14 -5.35 13.95
CA LEU A 17 -2.89 -4.89 13.38
C LEU A 17 -1.67 -5.68 13.89
N PRO A 18 -1.50 -5.98 15.20
CA PRO A 18 -0.37 -6.79 15.67
C PRO A 18 -0.33 -8.20 15.07
N VAL A 19 -1.47 -8.87 14.98
CA VAL A 19 -1.57 -10.22 14.40
C VAL A 19 -1.26 -10.18 12.91
N LEU A 20 -1.81 -9.20 12.19
CA LEU A 20 -1.55 -9.01 10.77
C LEU A 20 -0.06 -8.77 10.50
N LEU A 21 0.58 -7.87 11.24
CA LEU A 21 2.00 -7.56 11.10
C LEU A 21 2.88 -8.77 11.43
N ARG A 22 2.52 -9.53 12.47
CA ARG A 22 3.21 -10.78 12.80
C ARG A 22 3.12 -11.79 11.67
N THR A 23 1.94 -11.97 11.09
CA THR A 23 1.72 -12.87 9.95
C THR A 23 2.53 -12.42 8.75
N ILE A 24 2.42 -11.14 8.34
CA ILE A 24 3.18 -10.56 7.22
C ILE A 24 4.68 -10.79 7.42
N ARG A 25 5.20 -10.48 8.61
CA ARG A 25 6.61 -10.71 8.93
C ARG A 25 6.99 -12.18 8.79
N ALA A 26 6.21 -13.10 9.36
CA ALA A 26 6.50 -14.52 9.30
C ALA A 26 6.44 -15.08 7.86
N THR A 27 5.56 -14.54 7.02
CA THR A 27 5.42 -14.97 5.62
C THR A 27 6.47 -14.37 4.69
N LEU A 28 6.83 -13.10 4.87
CA LEU A 28 7.76 -12.40 4.00
C LEU A 28 9.22 -12.55 4.45
N PHE A 29 9.46 -12.70 5.75
CA PHE A 29 10.78 -12.84 6.37
C PHE A 29 10.81 -14.07 7.29
N PRO A 30 10.83 -15.30 6.74
CA PRO A 30 10.98 -16.52 7.52
C PRO A 30 12.21 -16.40 8.43
N ASN A 31 12.08 -16.76 9.72
CA ASN A 31 13.14 -16.62 10.72
C ASN A 31 13.74 -15.21 10.82
N ASN A 32 13.00 -14.17 10.42
CA ASN A 32 13.46 -12.79 10.38
C ASN A 32 14.71 -12.58 9.50
N SER A 33 14.97 -13.49 8.55
CA SER A 33 16.03 -13.33 7.56
C SER A 33 15.56 -12.43 6.43
N LEU A 34 16.43 -11.50 6.01
CA LEU A 34 16.20 -10.73 4.80
C LEU A 34 16.35 -11.64 3.58
N GLY A 35 15.47 -11.44 2.59
CA GLY A 35 15.66 -12.06 1.29
C GLY A 35 16.95 -11.56 0.60
N PRO A 36 17.39 -12.23 -0.47
CA PRO A 36 18.50 -11.75 -1.27
C PRO A 36 18.22 -10.32 -1.79
N PRO A 37 19.26 -9.53 -2.10
CA PRO A 37 19.10 -8.21 -2.68
C PRO A 37 18.19 -8.27 -3.90
N ARG A 38 17.25 -7.31 -3.99
CA ARG A 38 16.36 -7.20 -5.15
C ARG A 38 17.21 -6.98 -6.39
N GLN A 39 17.05 -7.85 -7.39
CA GLN A 39 17.54 -7.60 -8.73
C GLN A 39 16.53 -6.70 -9.45
N PRO A 40 16.93 -5.50 -9.91
CA PRO A 40 16.03 -4.65 -10.67
C PRO A 40 15.69 -5.34 -12.00
N PRO A 41 14.40 -5.34 -12.41
CA PRO A 41 14.02 -5.86 -13.71
C PRO A 41 14.63 -5.00 -14.82
N THR A 42 14.83 -5.60 -15.99
CA THR A 42 15.13 -4.84 -17.22
C THR A 42 13.93 -3.96 -17.61
N ASP A 43 14.14 -2.97 -18.47
CA ASP A 43 13.06 -2.05 -18.88
C ASP A 43 11.89 -2.79 -19.56
N GLU A 44 12.20 -3.79 -20.40
CA GLU A 44 11.19 -4.62 -21.06
C GLU A 44 10.42 -5.48 -20.05
N GLU A 45 11.12 -6.09 -19.08
CA GLU A 45 10.48 -6.85 -18.01
C GLU A 45 9.62 -5.96 -17.12
N ALA A 46 10.08 -4.75 -16.80
CA ALA A 46 9.33 -3.78 -16.02
C ALA A 46 8.02 -3.39 -16.73
N GLN A 47 8.07 -3.12 -18.04
CA GLN A 47 6.87 -2.88 -18.84
C GLN A 47 5.93 -4.09 -18.83
N GLY A 48 6.46 -5.30 -18.99
CA GLY A 48 5.68 -6.54 -18.90
C GLY A 48 5.04 -6.76 -17.52
N ILE A 49 5.71 -6.38 -16.43
CA ILE A 49 5.17 -6.39 -15.07
C ILE A 49 4.02 -5.39 -14.95
N LYS A 50 4.21 -4.15 -15.41
CA LYS A 50 3.17 -3.10 -15.36
C LYS A 50 1.92 -3.51 -16.11
N ARG A 51 2.07 -4.00 -17.34
CA ARG A 51 0.94 -4.43 -18.17
C ARG A 51 0.15 -5.58 -17.54
N ARG A 52 0.85 -6.57 -16.96
CA ARG A 52 0.20 -7.67 -16.23
C ARG A 52 -0.51 -7.18 -14.97
N CYS A 53 0.12 -6.27 -14.22
CA CYS A 53 -0.48 -5.65 -13.04
C CYS A 53 -1.76 -4.89 -13.43
N ALA A 54 -1.69 -4.05 -14.46
CA ALA A 54 -2.81 -3.29 -14.98
C ALA A 54 -3.97 -4.20 -15.41
N ALA A 55 -3.69 -5.27 -16.15
CA ALA A 55 -4.68 -6.23 -16.59
C ALA A 55 -5.35 -6.95 -15.40
N THR A 56 -4.55 -7.29 -14.37
CA THR A 56 -5.05 -7.93 -13.15
C THR A 56 -5.96 -6.99 -12.38
N LEU A 57 -5.53 -5.75 -12.14
CA LEU A 57 -6.32 -4.73 -11.43
C LEU A 57 -7.63 -4.43 -12.16
N LEU A 58 -7.57 -4.23 -13.48
CA LEU A 58 -8.77 -4.04 -14.30
C LEU A 58 -9.70 -5.26 -14.25
N GLY A 59 -9.15 -6.47 -14.15
CA GLY A 59 -9.89 -7.72 -14.01
C GLY A 59 -10.64 -7.87 -12.67
N LEU A 60 -10.23 -7.15 -11.62
CA LEU A 60 -10.94 -7.13 -10.33
C LEU A 60 -12.24 -6.31 -10.41
N MET A 61 -12.38 -5.44 -11.41
CA MET A 61 -13.54 -4.57 -11.56
C MET A 61 -14.60 -5.22 -12.46
N PRO A 62 -15.89 -5.23 -12.04
CA PRO A 62 -16.98 -5.56 -12.96
C PRO A 62 -16.97 -4.61 -14.17
N ALA A 63 -17.29 -5.12 -15.36
CA ALA A 63 -17.18 -4.37 -16.62
C ALA A 63 -17.87 -3.01 -16.60
N ARG A 64 -19.08 -2.93 -16.03
CA ARG A 64 -19.84 -1.67 -15.90
C ARG A 64 -19.14 -0.64 -15.01
N VAL A 65 -18.48 -1.11 -13.95
CA VAL A 65 -17.73 -0.24 -13.03
C VAL A 65 -16.48 0.29 -13.72
N ALA A 66 -15.78 -0.57 -14.46
CA ALA A 66 -14.63 -0.16 -15.26
C ALA A 66 -15.05 0.87 -16.34
N ALA A 67 -16.12 0.62 -17.08
CA ALA A 67 -16.61 1.53 -18.11
C ALA A 67 -16.99 2.90 -17.55
N ALA A 68 -17.68 2.92 -16.41
CA ALA A 68 -18.04 4.16 -15.73
C ALA A 68 -16.82 4.91 -15.17
N PHE A 69 -15.87 4.21 -14.54
CA PHE A 69 -14.69 4.83 -13.92
C PHE A 69 -13.73 5.41 -14.96
N PHE A 70 -13.49 4.67 -16.04
CA PHE A 70 -12.55 5.05 -17.11
C PHE A 70 -13.20 5.86 -18.23
N ALA A 71 -14.53 6.06 -18.16
CA ALA A 71 -15.33 6.72 -19.18
C ALA A 71 -15.13 6.15 -20.60
N SER A 72 -14.99 4.82 -20.70
CA SER A 72 -14.69 4.12 -21.95
C SER A 72 -15.20 2.68 -21.90
N GLU A 73 -15.84 2.22 -22.97
CA GLU A 73 -16.21 0.80 -23.14
C GLU A 73 -15.07 -0.05 -23.74
N SER A 74 -14.02 0.59 -24.26
CA SER A 74 -12.88 -0.11 -24.85
C SER A 74 -11.94 -0.61 -23.76
N ARG A 75 -11.80 -1.93 -23.66
CA ARG A 75 -10.89 -2.57 -22.70
C ARG A 75 -9.43 -2.18 -22.90
N ASP A 76 -9.00 -1.96 -24.14
CA ASP A 76 -7.63 -1.51 -24.43
C ASP A 76 -7.36 -0.08 -23.94
N VAL A 77 -8.37 0.81 -24.07
CA VAL A 77 -8.27 2.17 -23.53
C VAL A 77 -8.24 2.14 -22.00
N GLN A 78 -9.13 1.36 -21.37
CA GLN A 78 -9.14 1.16 -19.92
C GLN A 78 -7.79 0.64 -19.42
N LEU A 79 -7.21 -0.35 -20.11
CA LEU A 79 -5.93 -0.94 -19.73
C LEU A 79 -4.80 0.10 -19.75
N ARG A 80 -4.71 0.91 -20.82
CA ARG A 80 -3.73 2.00 -20.91
C ARG A 80 -3.90 3.05 -19.82
N GLN A 81 -5.15 3.37 -19.46
CA GLN A 81 -5.42 4.29 -18.36
C GLN A 81 -4.96 3.71 -17.01
N VAL A 82 -5.17 2.42 -16.78
CA VAL A 82 -4.65 1.74 -15.58
C VAL A 82 -3.12 1.74 -15.57
N GLU A 83 -2.47 1.48 -16.72
CA GLU A 83 -1.01 1.58 -16.85
C GLU A 83 -0.52 2.99 -16.47
N GLY A 84 -1.17 4.05 -16.98
CA GLY A 84 -0.85 5.43 -16.61
C GLY A 84 -1.04 5.75 -15.13
N LEU A 85 -2.01 5.11 -14.45
CA LEU A 85 -2.14 5.23 -12.99
C LEU A 85 -0.98 4.56 -12.25
N ILE A 86 -0.45 3.45 -12.79
CA ILE A 86 0.65 2.68 -12.20
C ILE A 86 2.00 3.37 -12.42
N GLU A 87 2.15 4.20 -13.44
CA GLU A 87 3.40 4.94 -13.73
C GLU A 87 3.88 5.79 -12.54
N CYS A 88 3.00 6.25 -11.65
CA CYS A 88 3.43 6.96 -10.44
C CYS A 88 4.32 6.11 -9.51
N LEU A 89 4.26 4.78 -9.63
CA LEU A 89 5.10 3.83 -8.88
C LEU A 89 6.51 3.69 -9.47
N ASP A 90 6.82 4.34 -10.60
CA ASP A 90 8.20 4.43 -11.10
C ASP A 90 9.01 5.49 -10.37
N ASP A 91 8.35 6.44 -9.71
CA ASP A 91 9.00 7.54 -9.02
C ASP A 91 9.47 7.10 -7.62
N ALA A 92 10.80 7.09 -7.42
CA ALA A 92 11.41 6.71 -6.16
C ALA A 92 11.05 7.64 -4.98
N TYR A 93 10.80 8.93 -5.24
CA TYR A 93 10.40 9.90 -4.24
C TYR A 93 8.95 9.66 -3.79
N LEU A 94 8.03 9.43 -4.72
CA LEU A 94 6.65 9.07 -4.41
C LEU A 94 6.59 7.76 -3.61
N ASN A 95 7.34 6.75 -4.04
CA ASN A 95 7.43 5.47 -3.34
C ASN A 95 7.97 5.62 -1.92
N LYS A 96 9.00 6.47 -1.71
CA LYS A 96 9.50 6.75 -0.37
C LYS A 96 8.40 7.31 0.52
N HIS A 97 7.73 8.38 0.08
CA HIS A 97 6.64 8.98 0.86
C HIS A 97 5.51 8.02 1.14
N LEU A 98 5.13 7.19 0.17
CA LEU A 98 4.10 6.17 0.35
C LEU A 98 4.46 5.21 1.50
N ILE A 99 5.70 4.70 1.53
CA ILE A 99 6.15 3.81 2.60
C ILE A 99 6.18 4.51 3.95
N PHE A 100 6.71 5.74 4.02
CA PHE A 100 6.73 6.50 5.27
C PHE A 100 5.30 6.76 5.79
N GLN A 101 4.36 7.11 4.92
CA GLN A 101 2.95 7.32 5.28
C GLN A 101 2.27 6.04 5.76
N ILE A 102 2.57 4.88 5.16
CA ILE A 102 2.07 3.59 5.63
C ILE A 102 2.59 3.27 7.04
N VAL A 103 3.90 3.46 7.26
CA VAL A 103 4.53 3.22 8.56
C VAL A 103 3.99 4.17 9.62
N GLU A 104 3.92 5.46 9.32
CA GLU A 104 3.33 6.48 10.20
C GLU A 104 1.89 6.12 10.58
N LEU A 105 1.05 5.77 9.59
CA LEU A 105 -0.31 5.34 9.84
C LEU A 105 -0.39 4.12 10.76
N MET A 106 0.49 3.13 10.56
CA MET A 106 0.55 1.96 11.44
C MET A 106 0.96 2.33 12.86
N VAL A 107 1.97 3.19 13.01
CA VAL A 107 2.45 3.68 14.31
C VAL A 107 1.32 4.42 15.04
N LEU A 108 0.65 5.37 14.38
CA LEU A 108 -0.45 6.13 14.97
C LEU A 108 -1.67 5.27 15.30
N ARG A 109 -1.84 4.11 14.67
CA ARG A 109 -2.90 3.16 15.03
C ARG A 109 -2.53 2.30 16.22
N LEU A 110 -1.26 1.94 16.39
CA LEU A 110 -0.78 1.13 17.52
C LEU A 110 -0.55 1.98 18.78
N VAL A 111 -0.11 3.22 18.61
CA VAL A 111 0.27 4.15 19.67
C VAL A 111 -0.35 5.52 19.36
N PRO A 112 -1.67 5.69 19.60
CA PRO A 112 -2.39 6.90 19.22
C PRO A 112 -1.88 8.16 19.93
N GLU A 113 -1.25 8.03 21.10
CA GLU A 113 -0.70 9.14 21.88
C GLU A 113 0.38 9.91 21.12
N LEU A 114 1.11 9.23 20.22
CA LEU A 114 2.11 9.86 19.34
C LEU A 114 1.51 10.82 18.30
N GLY A 115 0.19 10.74 18.07
CA GLY A 115 -0.52 11.68 17.18
C GLY A 115 -0.92 12.98 17.87
N GLU A 116 -0.89 13.01 19.21
CA GLU A 116 -1.33 14.14 20.01
C GLU A 116 -0.16 14.88 20.66
N ARG A 117 0.87 14.15 21.06
CA ARG A 117 1.99 14.64 21.88
C ARG A 117 3.34 14.25 21.29
N GLY A 118 4.37 15.06 21.57
CA GLY A 118 5.73 14.77 21.12
C GLY A 118 6.31 13.54 21.82
N VAL A 119 7.17 12.78 21.13
CA VAL A 119 7.85 11.59 21.70
C VAL A 119 8.58 11.95 23.00
N GLN A 120 9.28 13.08 23.02
CA GLN A 120 10.06 13.54 24.18
C GLN A 120 9.16 13.77 25.40
N GLU A 121 8.04 14.47 25.20
CA GLU A 121 7.06 14.77 26.23
C GLU A 121 6.46 13.49 26.85
N LEU A 122 6.15 12.49 25.99
CA LEU A 122 5.65 11.19 26.43
C LEU A 122 6.70 10.36 27.18
N MET A 123 7.98 10.55 26.87
CA MET A 123 9.08 9.88 27.57
C MET A 123 9.33 10.49 28.94
N ASP A 124 9.30 11.83 29.05
CA ASP A 124 9.50 12.54 30.31
C ASP A 124 8.41 12.15 31.34
N ASP A 125 7.14 12.08 30.91
CA ASP A 125 6.03 11.61 31.76
C ASP A 125 6.20 10.18 32.30
N ARG A 126 6.87 9.30 31.54
CA ARG A 126 7.05 7.89 31.91
C ARG A 126 8.28 7.65 32.77
N LEU A 127 9.31 8.49 32.62
CA LEU A 127 10.59 8.31 33.29
C LEU A 127 10.67 8.99 34.65
N GLY A 128 9.89 10.06 34.89
CA GLY A 128 9.79 10.72 36.20
C GLY A 128 11.07 11.44 36.61
#